data_AF-A0A7W4HJ10-F1
#
_entry.id   AF-A0A7W4HJ10-F1
#
_cell.length_a   1.000
_cell.length_b   1.000
_cell.length_c   1.000
_cell.angle_alpha   90.00
_cell.angle_beta   90.00
_cell.angle_gamma   90.00
#
_symmetry.space_group_name_H-M   'P 1'
#
loop_
_entity.id
_entity.type
_entity.pdbx_description
1 polymer ?
#
loop_
_entity_poly.entity_id
_entity_poly.type
_entity_poly.pdbx_seq_one_letter_code
_entity_poly.pdbx_strand_id
1 'polypeptide(L)'
;MSKAKLENEVDKTMTNETDTVKEKRLSIVAKMKQKREQKKIEEFKNKTELEKVEERREEVLSKGRKFKYPMQYAKYRVVTVTIILSVMAVVLASGAGYFMLYKWQSTNPILYRLTQLLPVSVANVNGADVRYSDYLLIYHSTITPIEKQQGKLDNAKDNDFMEQHYKRLALDEAENYAWALKLAKEKDLTVTDKEVDETILEHRKIGGVERSEEGFKKILEDNFGLTMKEYRRMIYLSLVKEKVSQAIDTNAVQLAA
;
A
#
# COMPACT_ATOMS: atom_id res chain seq x y z
N MET A 1 -6.72 40.90 -61.91
CA MET A 1 -5.63 40.47 -61.01
C MET A 1 -6.23 39.64 -59.89
N SER A 2 -5.67 38.45 -59.61
CA SER A 2 -6.25 37.47 -58.67
C SER A 2 -6.15 37.93 -57.21
N LYS A 3 -7.22 37.73 -56.42
CA LYS A 3 -7.30 38.06 -54.98
C LYS A 3 -6.09 37.55 -54.17
N ALA A 4 -5.54 36.40 -54.56
CA ALA A 4 -4.38 35.78 -53.92
C ALA A 4 -3.08 36.61 -54.03
N LYS A 5 -2.96 37.51 -55.02
CA LYS A 5 -1.78 38.37 -55.18
C LYS A 5 -1.86 39.63 -54.32
N LEU A 6 -3.07 40.16 -54.09
CA LEU A 6 -3.30 41.28 -53.19
C LEU A 6 -3.18 40.89 -51.71
N GLU A 7 -3.67 39.71 -51.32
CA GLU A 7 -3.52 39.24 -49.92
C GLU A 7 -2.06 38.99 -49.53
N ASN A 8 -1.23 38.45 -50.44
CA ASN A 8 0.18 38.16 -50.16
C ASN A 8 1.06 39.43 -50.10
N GLU A 9 0.66 40.50 -50.79
CA GLU A 9 1.38 41.78 -50.80
C GLU A 9 0.98 42.67 -49.60
N VAL A 10 -0.28 42.56 -49.15
CA VAL A 10 -0.75 43.18 -47.90
C VAL A 10 -0.17 42.46 -46.66
N ASP A 11 -0.05 41.14 -46.67
CA ASP A 11 0.51 40.38 -45.54
C ASP A 11 2.03 40.61 -45.38
N LYS A 12 2.77 40.75 -46.50
CA LYS A 12 4.20 41.12 -46.50
C LYS A 12 4.48 42.57 -46.08
N THR A 13 3.58 43.50 -46.38
CA THR A 13 3.74 44.91 -45.97
C THR A 13 3.39 45.09 -44.49
N MET A 14 2.34 44.42 -44.00
CA MET A 14 1.96 44.42 -42.58
C MET A 14 3.02 43.75 -41.69
N THR A 15 3.64 42.65 -42.13
CA THR A 15 4.74 41.99 -41.39
C THR A 15 5.99 42.87 -41.31
N ASN A 16 6.38 43.53 -42.41
CA ASN A 16 7.54 44.44 -42.44
C ASN A 16 7.34 45.72 -41.59
N GLU A 17 6.13 46.28 -41.55
CA GLU A 17 5.80 47.38 -40.63
C GLU A 17 5.82 46.94 -39.16
N THR A 18 5.34 45.73 -38.83
CA THR A 18 5.40 45.23 -37.45
C THR A 18 6.83 44.94 -36.97
N ASP A 19 7.71 44.45 -37.85
CA ASP A 19 9.11 44.15 -37.50
C ASP A 19 9.94 45.43 -37.34
N THR A 20 9.75 46.42 -38.20
CA THR A 20 10.41 47.74 -38.09
C THR A 20 9.97 48.51 -36.84
N VAL A 21 8.69 48.43 -36.45
CA VAL A 21 8.19 49.02 -35.20
C VAL A 21 8.76 48.28 -33.97
N LYS A 22 8.92 46.96 -34.05
CA LYS A 22 9.50 46.13 -32.97
C LYS A 22 10.99 46.42 -32.76
N GLU A 23 11.79 46.53 -33.83
CA GLU A 23 13.19 46.95 -33.76
C GLU A 23 13.35 48.38 -33.22
N LYS A 24 12.47 49.29 -33.62
CA LYS A 24 12.47 50.67 -33.10
C LYS A 24 12.13 50.71 -31.61
N ARG A 25 11.21 49.87 -31.12
CA ARG A 25 10.92 49.73 -29.68
C ARG A 25 12.08 49.10 -28.91
N LEU A 26 12.71 48.04 -29.43
CA LEU A 26 13.89 47.43 -28.80
C LEU A 26 15.06 48.41 -28.69
N SER A 27 15.32 49.21 -29.74
CA SER A 27 16.38 50.21 -29.73
C SER A 27 16.09 51.38 -28.77
N ILE A 28 14.83 51.79 -28.61
CA ILE A 28 14.44 52.79 -27.60
C ILE A 28 14.62 52.25 -26.18
N VAL A 29 14.22 51.00 -25.92
CA VAL A 29 14.42 50.36 -24.60
C VAL A 29 15.90 50.21 -24.28
N ALA A 30 16.72 49.83 -25.26
CA ALA A 30 18.18 49.74 -25.11
C ALA A 30 18.80 51.11 -24.78
N LYS A 31 18.40 52.17 -25.50
CA LYS A 31 18.85 53.55 -25.24
C LYS A 31 18.41 54.06 -23.86
N MET A 32 17.19 53.73 -23.43
CA MET A 32 16.72 54.07 -22.09
C MET A 32 17.48 53.34 -20.98
N LYS A 33 17.85 52.07 -21.20
CA LYS A 33 18.65 51.30 -20.24
C LYS A 33 20.07 51.86 -20.13
N GLN A 34 20.72 52.17 -21.25
CA GLN A 34 22.03 52.82 -21.27
C GLN A 34 22.00 54.20 -20.59
N LYS A 35 20.98 55.03 -20.84
CA LYS A 35 20.84 56.32 -20.17
C LYS A 35 20.64 56.19 -18.65
N ARG A 36 19.94 55.15 -18.19
CA ARG A 36 19.78 54.84 -16.77
C ARG A 36 21.09 54.36 -16.13
N GLU A 37 21.86 53.54 -16.82
CA GLU A 37 23.17 53.10 -16.35
C GLU A 37 24.18 54.25 -16.31
N GLN A 38 24.19 55.12 -17.33
CA GLN A 38 25.01 56.33 -17.36
C GLN A 38 24.67 57.30 -16.22
N LYS A 39 23.37 57.54 -15.97
CA LYS A 39 22.94 58.34 -14.81
C LYS A 39 23.39 57.76 -13.48
N LYS A 40 23.29 56.44 -13.30
CA LYS A 40 23.80 55.77 -12.09
C LYS A 40 25.31 55.91 -11.92
N ILE A 41 26.07 55.90 -13.01
CA ILE A 41 27.52 56.07 -13.00
C ILE A 41 27.90 57.53 -12.65
N GLU A 42 27.18 58.52 -13.19
CA GLU A 42 27.39 59.94 -12.85
C GLU A 42 27.03 60.22 -11.40
N GLU A 43 25.91 59.69 -10.92
CA GLU A 43 25.46 59.81 -9.53
C GLU A 43 26.45 59.13 -8.57
N PHE A 44 27.03 57.98 -8.96
CA PHE A 44 28.10 57.33 -8.20
C PHE A 44 29.42 58.11 -8.22
N LYS A 45 29.77 58.78 -9.33
CA LYS A 45 30.98 59.61 -9.41
C LYS A 45 30.90 60.85 -8.52
N ASN A 46 29.73 61.47 -8.44
CA ASN A 46 29.47 62.69 -7.67
C ASN A 46 29.34 62.48 -6.15
N LYS A 47 29.34 61.22 -5.67
CA LYS A 47 29.35 60.89 -4.24
C LYS A 47 30.73 61.12 -3.60
N THR A 48 30.72 61.49 -2.33
CA THR A 48 31.93 61.61 -1.51
C THR A 48 32.57 60.24 -1.26
N GLU A 49 33.85 60.20 -0.89
CA GLU A 49 34.56 58.92 -0.69
C GLU A 49 33.96 58.06 0.43
N LEU A 50 33.43 58.69 1.48
CA LEU A 50 32.70 58.03 2.57
C LEU A 50 31.43 57.33 2.08
N GLU A 51 30.60 58.02 1.28
CA GLU A 51 29.38 57.45 0.70
C GLU A 51 29.69 56.27 -0.24
N LYS A 52 30.77 56.36 -1.02
CA LYS A 52 31.24 55.25 -1.88
C LYS A 52 31.67 54.04 -1.08
N VAL A 53 32.27 54.23 0.10
CA VAL A 53 32.67 53.15 1.00
C VAL A 53 31.46 52.50 1.67
N GLU A 54 30.48 53.31 2.10
CA GLU A 54 29.24 52.82 2.70
C GLU A 54 28.38 52.03 1.70
N GLU A 55 28.22 52.53 0.48
CA GLU A 55 27.46 51.84 -0.56
C GLU A 55 28.14 50.51 -0.96
N ARG A 56 29.48 50.48 -1.07
CA ARG A 56 30.23 49.22 -1.27
C ARG A 56 30.09 48.27 -0.08
N ARG A 57 30.09 48.78 1.14
CA ARG A 57 29.89 47.97 2.35
C ARG A 57 28.49 47.36 2.33
N GLU A 58 27.47 48.14 2.00
CA GLU A 58 26.10 47.66 1.89
C GLU A 58 25.92 46.66 0.74
N GLU A 59 26.59 46.86 -0.39
CA GLU A 59 26.60 45.90 -1.51
C GLU A 59 27.24 44.56 -1.10
N VAL A 60 28.39 44.59 -0.41
CA VAL A 60 29.06 43.38 0.09
C VAL A 60 28.22 42.69 1.18
N LEU A 61 27.65 43.47 2.10
CA LEU A 61 26.78 42.96 3.16
C LEU A 61 25.49 42.36 2.58
N SER A 62 24.87 42.99 1.59
CA SER A 62 23.66 42.49 0.94
C SER A 62 23.91 41.21 0.15
N LYS A 63 25.05 41.12 -0.57
CA LYS A 63 25.50 39.86 -1.20
C LYS A 63 25.76 38.78 -0.15
N GLY A 64 26.35 39.11 1.00
CA GLY A 64 26.58 38.20 2.13
C GLY A 64 25.29 37.74 2.85
N ARG A 65 24.28 38.62 2.99
CA ARG A 65 22.98 38.31 3.64
C ARG A 65 22.24 37.15 2.96
N LYS A 66 22.38 37.02 1.62
CA LYS A 66 21.82 35.90 0.84
C LYS A 66 22.34 34.53 1.32
N PHE A 67 23.59 34.47 1.79
CA PHE A 67 24.23 33.24 2.24
C PHE A 67 24.09 33.00 3.75
N LYS A 68 23.76 34.02 4.55
CA LYS A 68 23.54 33.87 6.00
C LYS A 68 22.20 33.21 6.35
N TYR A 69 21.15 33.42 5.54
CA TYR A 69 19.80 32.89 5.83
C TYR A 69 19.11 32.07 4.72
N PRO A 70 19.79 31.24 3.90
CA PRO A 70 19.10 30.39 2.94
C PRO A 70 18.38 29.19 3.59
N MET A 71 18.71 28.85 4.84
CA MET A 71 18.39 27.56 5.47
C MET A 71 17.21 27.55 6.45
N GLN A 72 16.59 28.70 6.79
CA GLN A 72 15.53 28.72 7.82
C GLN A 72 14.14 28.41 7.25
N TYR A 73 13.80 28.95 6.08
CA TYR A 73 12.47 28.76 5.46
C TYR A 73 12.39 27.55 4.51
N ALA A 74 13.52 27.05 4.01
CA ALA A 74 13.56 25.83 3.20
C ALA A 74 13.24 24.56 4.01
N LYS A 75 13.52 24.57 5.33
CA LYS A 75 13.30 23.42 6.23
C LYS A 75 11.85 22.97 6.26
N TYR A 76 10.92 23.90 6.51
CA TYR A 76 9.51 23.54 6.67
C TYR A 76 8.86 23.16 5.34
N ARG A 77 9.19 23.82 4.23
CA ARG A 77 8.62 23.46 2.92
C ARG A 77 9.02 22.04 2.52
N VAL A 78 10.30 21.69 2.66
CA VAL A 78 10.77 20.33 2.35
C VAL A 78 10.12 19.32 3.29
N VAL A 79 10.11 19.59 4.61
CA VAL A 79 9.49 18.69 5.61
C VAL A 79 7.99 18.51 5.35
N THR A 80 7.24 19.57 5.05
CA THR A 80 5.81 19.49 4.75
C THR A 80 5.56 18.71 3.46
N VAL A 81 6.34 18.93 2.40
CA VAL A 81 6.20 18.16 1.16
C VAL A 81 6.52 16.68 1.40
N THR A 82 7.56 16.35 2.16
CA THR A 82 7.89 14.95 2.46
C THR A 82 6.82 14.28 3.32
N ILE A 83 6.21 15.01 4.28
CA ILE A 83 5.08 14.49 5.08
C ILE A 83 3.86 14.27 4.19
N ILE A 84 3.52 15.21 3.32
CA ILE A 84 2.39 15.04 2.39
C ILE A 84 2.64 13.86 1.46
N LEU A 85 3.87 13.72 0.93
CA LEU A 85 4.24 12.62 0.06
C LEU A 85 4.20 11.28 0.79
N SER A 86 4.65 11.21 2.05
CA SER A 86 4.61 9.98 2.84
C SER A 86 3.18 9.57 3.17
N VAL A 87 2.32 10.51 3.57
CA VAL A 87 0.89 10.28 3.79
C VAL A 87 0.21 9.82 2.50
N MET A 88 0.50 10.49 1.37
CA MET A 88 -0.02 10.10 0.07
C MET A 88 0.41 8.69 -0.33
N ALA A 89 1.67 8.33 -0.09
CA ALA A 89 2.18 6.98 -0.33
C ALA A 89 1.44 5.93 0.50
N VAL A 90 1.16 6.21 1.79
CA VAL A 90 0.38 5.32 2.65
C VAL A 90 -1.05 5.16 2.13
N VAL A 91 -1.72 6.26 1.77
CA VAL A 91 -3.09 6.22 1.21
C VAL A 91 -3.14 5.39 -0.08
N LEU A 92 -2.17 5.58 -0.98
CA LEU A 92 -2.07 4.80 -2.21
C LEU A 92 -1.81 3.32 -1.92
N ALA A 93 -0.93 3.00 -0.97
CA ALA A 93 -0.65 1.61 -0.56
C ALA A 93 -1.89 0.94 0.05
N SER A 94 -2.64 1.64 0.90
CA SER A 94 -3.91 1.15 1.46
C SER A 94 -4.96 0.93 0.37
N GLY A 95 -5.09 1.86 -0.59
CA GLY A 95 -5.99 1.71 -1.74
C GLY A 95 -5.61 0.52 -2.63
N ALA A 96 -4.32 0.33 -2.90
CA ALA A 96 -3.81 -0.83 -3.63
C ALA A 96 -4.09 -2.14 -2.87
N GLY A 97 -3.88 -2.15 -1.55
CA GLY A 97 -4.21 -3.29 -0.69
C GLY A 97 -5.71 -3.64 -0.72
N TYR A 98 -6.58 -2.63 -0.65
CA TYR A 98 -8.02 -2.81 -0.81
C TYR A 98 -8.36 -3.42 -2.18
N PHE A 99 -7.77 -2.92 -3.26
CA PHE A 99 -8.01 -3.44 -4.60
C PHE A 99 -7.53 -4.89 -4.74
N MET A 100 -6.34 -5.20 -4.24
CA MET A 100 -5.76 -6.56 -4.25
C MET A 100 -6.62 -7.57 -3.48
N LEU A 101 -7.16 -7.18 -2.32
CA LEU A 101 -8.02 -8.04 -1.51
C LEU A 101 -9.41 -8.21 -2.14
N TYR A 102 -10.12 -7.12 -2.41
CA TYR A 102 -11.55 -7.23 -2.70
C TYR A 102 -11.89 -7.31 -4.19
N LYS A 103 -11.06 -6.73 -5.06
CA LYS A 103 -11.30 -6.76 -6.51
C LYS A 103 -10.56 -7.90 -7.20
N TRP A 104 -9.33 -8.15 -6.80
CA TRP A 104 -8.53 -9.24 -7.36
C TRP A 104 -8.58 -10.53 -6.55
N GLN A 105 -9.14 -10.52 -5.33
CA GLN A 105 -9.22 -11.70 -4.46
C GLN A 105 -7.89 -12.46 -4.40
N SER A 106 -6.81 -11.70 -4.22
CA SER A 106 -5.46 -12.23 -4.28
C SER A 106 -5.19 -13.11 -3.06
N THR A 107 -4.58 -14.27 -3.30
CA THR A 107 -4.14 -15.24 -2.29
C THR A 107 -2.62 -15.21 -2.13
N ASN A 108 -1.98 -14.06 -2.37
CA ASN A 108 -0.53 -13.94 -2.29
C ASN A 108 -0.04 -14.08 -0.83
N PRO A 109 1.06 -14.83 -0.57
CA PRO A 109 1.64 -14.95 0.77
C PRO A 109 1.94 -13.63 1.49
N ILE A 110 2.36 -12.57 0.76
CA ILE A 110 2.62 -11.25 1.36
C ILE A 110 1.31 -10.64 1.87
N LEU A 111 0.25 -10.75 1.07
CA LEU A 111 -1.06 -10.23 1.41
C LEU A 111 -1.65 -11.00 2.59
N TYR A 112 -1.45 -12.32 2.63
CA TYR A 112 -1.79 -13.14 3.78
C TYR A 112 -1.13 -12.65 5.07
N ARG A 113 0.19 -12.44 5.08
CA ARG A 113 0.90 -11.89 6.26
C ARG A 113 0.36 -10.52 6.67
N LEU A 114 0.01 -9.66 5.71
CA LEU A 114 -0.60 -8.36 6.00
C LEU A 114 -1.97 -8.51 6.68
N THR A 115 -2.82 -9.43 6.22
CA THR A 115 -4.15 -9.69 6.83
C THR A 115 -4.07 -10.30 8.23
N GLN A 116 -2.95 -10.95 8.60
CA GLN A 116 -2.72 -11.40 9.97
C GLN A 116 -2.49 -10.23 10.95
N LEU A 117 -1.94 -9.12 10.45
CA LEU A 117 -1.70 -7.91 11.24
C LEU A 117 -2.92 -6.99 11.26
N LEU A 118 -3.58 -6.84 10.11
CA LEU A 118 -4.75 -6.00 9.95
C LEU A 118 -6.00 -6.88 9.84
N PRO A 119 -6.84 -6.96 10.89
CA PRO A 119 -8.03 -7.81 10.88
C PRO A 119 -9.09 -7.23 9.95
N VAL A 120 -9.02 -7.61 8.67
CA VAL A 120 -10.00 -7.27 7.64
C VAL A 120 -10.94 -8.45 7.41
N SER A 121 -12.17 -8.14 7.03
CA SER A 121 -13.22 -9.12 6.77
C SER A 121 -13.28 -9.47 5.28
N VAL A 122 -13.45 -10.74 4.94
CA VAL A 122 -13.67 -11.19 3.55
C VAL A 122 -15.16 -11.35 3.23
N ALA A 123 -15.96 -11.69 4.23
CA ALA A 123 -17.38 -11.97 4.11
C ALA A 123 -18.09 -11.73 5.46
N ASN A 124 -19.41 -11.69 5.47
CA ASN A 124 -20.20 -11.64 6.69
C ASN A 124 -21.27 -12.73 6.64
N VAL A 125 -21.33 -13.57 7.67
CA VAL A 125 -22.29 -14.67 7.77
C VAL A 125 -23.11 -14.50 9.03
N ASN A 126 -24.40 -14.22 8.86
CA ASN A 126 -25.35 -14.02 9.95
C ASN A 126 -24.85 -13.02 11.01
N GLY A 127 -24.18 -11.95 10.60
CA GLY A 127 -23.61 -10.94 11.50
C GLY A 127 -22.25 -11.31 12.12
N ALA A 128 -21.65 -12.44 11.74
CA ALA A 128 -20.26 -12.77 12.07
C ALA A 128 -19.33 -12.35 10.94
N ASP A 129 -18.33 -11.53 11.25
CA ASP A 129 -17.30 -11.14 10.29
C ASP A 129 -16.30 -12.28 10.07
N VAL A 130 -16.15 -12.68 8.81
CA VAL A 130 -15.23 -13.74 8.39
C VAL A 130 -13.87 -13.12 8.15
N ARG A 131 -12.88 -13.50 8.96
CA ARG A 131 -11.55 -12.89 8.85
C ARG A 131 -10.82 -13.35 7.59
N TYR A 132 -10.31 -12.39 6.82
CA TYR A 132 -9.55 -12.67 5.60
C TYR A 132 -8.31 -13.53 5.88
N SER A 133 -7.67 -13.35 7.05
CA SER A 133 -6.53 -14.17 7.45
C SER A 133 -6.90 -15.64 7.71
N ASP A 134 -8.08 -15.92 8.25
CA ASP A 134 -8.52 -17.31 8.48
C ASP A 134 -8.87 -17.98 7.14
N TYR A 135 -9.52 -17.25 6.23
CA TYR A 135 -9.73 -17.67 4.85
C TYR A 135 -8.43 -18.03 4.12
N LEU A 136 -7.45 -17.11 4.12
CA LEU A 136 -6.16 -17.34 3.44
C LEU A 136 -5.34 -18.45 4.11
N LEU A 137 -5.41 -18.57 5.44
CA LEU A 137 -4.79 -19.67 6.17
C LEU A 137 -5.32 -21.02 5.66
N ILE A 138 -6.64 -21.19 5.59
CA ILE A 138 -7.29 -22.41 5.13
C ILE A 138 -6.89 -22.68 3.68
N TYR A 139 -7.04 -21.68 2.80
CA TYR A 139 -6.67 -21.79 1.39
C TYR A 139 -5.23 -22.27 1.20
N HIS A 140 -4.27 -21.62 1.86
CA HIS A 140 -2.86 -21.98 1.76
C HIS A 140 -2.57 -23.39 2.31
N SER A 141 -3.21 -23.76 3.43
CA SER A 141 -3.05 -25.09 4.02
C SER A 141 -3.56 -26.22 3.12
N THR A 142 -4.58 -25.94 2.31
CA THR A 142 -5.18 -26.91 1.38
C THR A 142 -4.38 -27.00 0.09
N ILE A 143 -4.02 -25.86 -0.52
CA ILE A 143 -3.39 -25.85 -1.84
C ILE A 143 -1.92 -26.30 -1.81
N THR A 144 -1.19 -26.00 -0.73
CA THR A 144 0.25 -26.32 -0.62
C THR A 144 0.57 -27.81 -0.81
N PRO A 145 -0.07 -28.75 -0.10
CA PRO A 145 0.19 -30.18 -0.31
C PRO A 145 -0.23 -30.65 -1.71
N ILE A 146 -1.28 -30.08 -2.28
CA ILE A 146 -1.76 -30.42 -3.64
C ILE A 146 -0.73 -30.00 -4.69
N GLU A 147 -0.27 -28.75 -4.64
CA GLU A 147 0.77 -28.25 -5.55
C GLU A 147 2.06 -29.05 -5.44
N LYS A 148 2.42 -29.51 -4.24
CA LYS A 148 3.60 -30.35 -4.02
C LYS A 148 3.44 -31.77 -4.59
N GLN A 149 2.26 -32.35 -4.51
CA GLN A 149 2.01 -33.73 -4.99
C GLN A 149 1.76 -33.81 -6.48
N GLN A 150 0.97 -32.89 -7.03
CA GLN A 150 0.50 -32.94 -8.43
C GLN A 150 1.34 -32.07 -9.36
N GLY A 151 2.22 -31.22 -8.81
CA GLY A 151 2.82 -30.12 -9.55
C GLY A 151 1.79 -29.04 -9.87
N LYS A 152 2.26 -27.90 -10.39
CA LYS A 152 1.33 -26.91 -10.97
C LYS A 152 0.83 -27.46 -12.29
N LEU A 153 -0.49 -27.51 -12.47
CA LEU A 153 -1.11 -27.97 -13.71
C LEU A 153 -0.56 -27.14 -14.89
N ASP A 154 -0.05 -27.82 -15.92
CA ASP A 154 0.58 -27.18 -17.09
C ASP A 154 -0.41 -26.34 -17.92
N ASN A 155 -1.72 -26.61 -17.78
CA ASN A 155 -2.78 -25.89 -18.47
C ASN A 155 -3.35 -24.74 -17.63
N ALA A 156 -3.24 -23.51 -18.14
CA ALA A 156 -3.75 -22.30 -17.47
C ALA A 156 -5.26 -22.33 -17.14
N LYS A 157 -6.09 -22.98 -17.97
CA LYS A 157 -7.55 -23.07 -17.76
C LYS A 157 -7.92 -24.03 -16.63
N ASP A 158 -7.27 -25.19 -16.59
CA ASP A 158 -7.51 -26.20 -15.56
C ASP A 158 -7.03 -25.68 -14.20
N ASN A 159 -5.93 -24.92 -14.20
CA ASN A 159 -5.40 -24.27 -13.01
C ASN A 159 -6.36 -23.20 -12.45
N ASP A 160 -6.94 -22.35 -13.31
CA ASP A 160 -7.91 -21.32 -12.87
C ASP A 160 -9.18 -21.93 -12.26
N PHE A 161 -9.72 -22.99 -12.87
CA PHE A 161 -10.88 -23.69 -12.31
C PHE A 161 -10.58 -24.30 -10.93
N MET A 162 -9.44 -24.99 -10.79
CA MET A 162 -9.02 -25.56 -9.51
C MET A 162 -8.78 -24.47 -8.47
N GLU A 163 -8.12 -23.37 -8.84
CA GLU A 163 -7.88 -22.23 -7.96
C GLU A 163 -9.21 -21.67 -7.42
N GLN A 164 -10.17 -21.41 -8.30
CA GLN A 164 -11.50 -20.91 -7.91
C GLN A 164 -12.25 -21.91 -7.03
N HIS A 165 -12.15 -23.21 -7.32
CA HIS A 165 -12.75 -24.26 -6.51
C HIS A 165 -12.19 -24.25 -5.08
N TYR A 166 -10.87 -24.26 -4.92
CA TYR A 166 -10.24 -24.24 -3.59
C TYR A 166 -10.44 -22.92 -2.85
N LYS A 167 -10.49 -21.78 -3.56
CA LYS A 167 -10.89 -20.50 -2.96
C LYS A 167 -12.29 -20.58 -2.36
N ARG A 168 -13.23 -21.20 -3.08
CA ARG A 168 -14.59 -21.36 -2.58
C ARG A 168 -14.66 -22.28 -1.37
N LEU A 169 -14.04 -23.45 -1.43
CA LEU A 169 -13.98 -24.38 -0.30
C LEU A 169 -13.38 -23.74 0.95
N ALA A 170 -12.28 -22.98 0.78
CA ALA A 170 -11.64 -22.28 1.89
C ALA A 170 -12.51 -21.16 2.46
N LEU A 171 -13.26 -20.44 1.61
CA LEU A 171 -14.19 -19.41 2.05
C LEU A 171 -15.36 -20.03 2.83
N ASP A 172 -16.00 -21.07 2.28
CA ASP A 172 -17.11 -21.77 2.92
C ASP A 172 -16.68 -22.31 4.30
N GLU A 173 -15.47 -22.84 4.42
CA GLU A 173 -14.96 -23.32 5.71
C GLU A 173 -14.60 -22.19 6.68
N ALA A 174 -14.06 -21.07 6.18
CA ALA A 174 -13.84 -19.87 7.00
C ALA A 174 -15.16 -19.29 7.52
N GLU A 175 -16.20 -19.29 6.69
CA GLU A 175 -17.57 -18.91 7.03
C GLU A 175 -18.12 -19.80 8.16
N ASN A 176 -17.97 -21.11 8.04
CA ASN A 176 -18.36 -22.07 9.08
C ASN A 176 -17.64 -21.79 10.41
N TYR A 177 -16.33 -21.52 10.38
CA TYR A 177 -15.58 -21.18 11.59
C TYR A 177 -15.98 -19.85 12.19
N ALA A 178 -16.22 -18.81 11.37
CA ALA A 178 -16.68 -17.51 11.86
C ALA A 178 -18.04 -17.62 12.55
N TRP A 179 -18.94 -18.41 11.95
CA TRP A 179 -20.24 -18.71 12.54
C TRP A 179 -20.11 -19.50 13.86
N ALA A 180 -19.27 -20.53 13.89
CA ALA A 180 -19.01 -21.29 15.11
C ALA A 180 -18.43 -20.41 16.24
N LEU A 181 -17.48 -19.53 15.93
CA LEU A 181 -16.92 -18.59 16.91
C LEU A 181 -17.98 -17.66 17.49
N LYS A 182 -18.89 -17.16 16.65
CA LYS A 182 -20.02 -16.35 17.11
C LYS A 182 -20.91 -17.14 18.06
N LEU A 183 -21.29 -18.35 17.69
CA LEU A 183 -22.19 -19.18 18.50
C LEU A 183 -21.55 -19.69 19.80
N ALA A 184 -20.25 -19.97 19.77
CA ALA A 184 -19.48 -20.29 20.97
C ALA A 184 -19.54 -19.13 21.97
N LYS A 185 -19.36 -17.89 21.49
CA LYS A 185 -19.48 -16.69 22.33
C LYS A 185 -20.88 -16.51 22.88
N GLU A 186 -21.92 -16.78 22.09
CA GLU A 186 -23.32 -16.66 22.53
C GLU A 186 -23.73 -17.73 23.57
N LYS A 187 -23.05 -18.88 23.57
CA LYS A 187 -23.30 -20.02 24.47
C LYS A 187 -22.28 -20.13 25.61
N ASP A 188 -21.40 -19.13 25.77
CA ASP A 188 -20.31 -19.14 26.75
C ASP A 188 -19.40 -20.38 26.66
N LEU A 189 -19.22 -20.92 25.45
CA LEU A 189 -18.33 -22.04 25.17
C LEU A 189 -16.91 -21.51 24.92
N THR A 190 -15.94 -22.02 25.68
CA THR A 190 -14.54 -21.63 25.55
C THR A 190 -13.65 -22.82 25.21
N VAL A 191 -12.67 -22.61 24.34
CA VAL A 191 -11.54 -23.52 24.14
C VAL A 191 -10.32 -22.92 24.81
N THR A 192 -9.70 -23.68 25.69
CA THR A 192 -8.51 -23.28 26.44
C THR A 192 -7.23 -23.58 25.66
N ASP A 193 -6.14 -22.88 25.96
CA ASP A 193 -4.84 -23.16 25.37
C ASP A 193 -4.36 -24.59 25.67
N LYS A 194 -4.71 -25.10 26.85
CA LYS A 194 -4.39 -26.48 27.26
C LYS A 194 -5.05 -27.51 26.36
N GLU A 195 -6.32 -27.33 25.99
CA GLU A 195 -7.02 -28.23 25.06
C GLU A 195 -6.34 -28.22 23.69
N VAL A 196 -5.93 -27.05 23.20
CA VAL A 196 -5.17 -26.93 21.96
C VAL A 196 -3.82 -27.65 22.06
N ASP A 197 -3.10 -27.49 23.18
CA ASP A 197 -1.83 -28.16 23.43
C ASP A 197 -1.98 -29.69 23.44
N GLU A 198 -3.01 -30.19 24.14
CA GLU A 198 -3.32 -31.62 24.24
C GLU A 198 -3.65 -32.21 22.87
N THR A 199 -4.51 -31.57 22.07
CA THR A 199 -4.81 -32.02 20.70
C THR A 199 -3.55 -32.02 19.82
N ILE A 200 -2.67 -31.03 19.95
CA ILE A 200 -1.41 -31.01 19.20
C ILE A 200 -0.47 -32.14 19.65
N LEU A 201 -0.41 -32.44 20.95
CA LEU A 201 0.35 -33.57 21.49
C LEU A 201 -0.19 -34.91 20.97
N GLU A 202 -1.50 -35.07 20.84
CA GLU A 202 -2.12 -36.24 20.22
C GLU A 202 -1.76 -36.34 18.73
N HIS A 203 -1.85 -35.24 17.99
CA HIS A 203 -1.48 -35.20 16.58
C HIS A 203 -0.01 -35.56 16.33
N ARG A 204 0.88 -35.22 17.26
CA ARG A 204 2.30 -35.62 17.21
C ARG A 204 2.53 -37.14 17.35
N LYS A 205 1.57 -37.87 17.93
CA LYS A 205 1.63 -39.31 18.17
C LYS A 205 0.95 -40.14 17.06
N ILE A 206 0.32 -39.50 16.08
CA ILE A 206 -0.36 -40.18 14.96
C ILE A 206 0.63 -41.11 14.23
N GLY A 207 0.21 -42.36 13.99
CA GLY A 207 1.06 -43.40 13.38
C GLY A 207 1.93 -44.18 14.37
N GLY A 208 1.63 -44.11 15.67
CA GLY A 208 2.25 -44.95 16.70
C GLY A 208 3.66 -44.53 17.15
N VAL A 209 4.15 -43.38 16.66
CA VAL A 209 5.46 -42.83 17.02
C VAL A 209 5.28 -41.41 17.51
N GLU A 210 5.73 -41.13 18.72
CA GLU A 210 5.77 -39.78 19.26
C GLU A 210 6.87 -38.97 18.58
N ARG A 211 6.47 -37.94 17.81
CA ARG A 211 7.41 -37.03 17.14
C ARG A 211 7.80 -35.90 18.09
N SER A 212 9.06 -35.47 18.02
CA SER A 212 9.52 -34.24 18.69
C SER A 212 8.75 -33.01 18.16
N GLU A 213 8.69 -31.95 18.95
CA GLU A 213 8.05 -30.70 18.55
C GLU A 213 8.73 -30.10 17.30
N GLU A 214 10.06 -30.10 17.25
CA GLU A 214 10.83 -29.61 16.11
C GLU A 214 10.56 -30.43 14.85
N GLY A 215 10.53 -31.76 14.97
CA GLY A 215 10.22 -32.65 13.85
C GLY A 215 8.81 -32.42 13.32
N PHE A 216 7.84 -32.22 14.23
CA PHE A 216 6.46 -31.94 13.86
C PHE A 216 6.31 -30.56 13.21
N LYS A 217 6.94 -29.53 13.76
CA LYS A 217 6.99 -28.18 13.16
C LYS A 217 7.54 -28.26 11.73
N LYS A 218 8.65 -28.98 11.53
CA LYS A 218 9.24 -29.15 10.21
C LYS A 218 8.30 -29.85 9.23
N ILE A 219 7.58 -30.89 9.67
CA ILE A 219 6.56 -31.56 8.85
C ILE A 219 5.44 -30.59 8.44
N LEU A 220 4.98 -29.73 9.35
CA LEU A 220 3.94 -28.72 9.05
C LEU A 220 4.43 -27.71 8.00
N GLU A 221 5.65 -27.21 8.15
CA GLU A 221 6.25 -26.26 7.21
C GLU A 221 6.51 -26.92 5.85
N ASP A 222 7.14 -28.11 5.85
CA ASP A 222 7.59 -28.82 4.65
C ASP A 222 6.44 -29.45 3.86
N ASN A 223 5.29 -29.76 4.47
CA ASN A 223 4.17 -30.38 3.75
C ASN A 223 2.98 -29.44 3.55
N PHE A 224 2.68 -28.59 4.54
CA PHE A 224 1.48 -27.76 4.54
C PHE A 224 1.77 -26.25 4.45
N GLY A 225 3.04 -25.84 4.54
CA GLY A 225 3.41 -24.42 4.53
C GLY A 225 2.93 -23.67 5.79
N LEU A 226 2.67 -24.38 6.88
CA LEU A 226 2.12 -23.84 8.11
C LEU A 226 3.20 -23.66 9.18
N THR A 227 3.20 -22.50 9.82
CA THR A 227 3.93 -22.33 11.08
C THR A 227 3.16 -22.98 12.23
N MET A 228 3.86 -23.28 13.34
CA MET A 228 3.21 -23.81 14.55
C MET A 228 2.06 -22.92 15.04
N LYS A 229 2.22 -21.59 14.98
CA LYS A 229 1.19 -20.63 15.39
C LYS A 229 -0.07 -20.73 14.53
N GLU A 230 0.10 -20.90 13.23
CA GLU A 230 -1.00 -21.06 12.28
C GLU A 230 -1.71 -22.39 12.47
N TYR A 231 -0.95 -23.46 12.72
CA TYR A 231 -1.50 -24.75 13.06
C TYR A 231 -2.32 -24.70 14.36
N ARG A 232 -1.80 -24.09 15.42
CA ARG A 232 -2.55 -23.83 16.66
C ARG A 232 -3.86 -23.10 16.40
N ARG A 233 -3.86 -22.08 15.53
CA ARG A 233 -5.08 -21.36 15.14
C ARG A 233 -6.09 -22.29 14.48
N MET A 234 -5.66 -23.16 13.57
CA MET A 234 -6.54 -24.15 12.94
C MET A 234 -7.14 -25.12 13.96
N ILE A 235 -6.33 -25.67 14.88
CA ILE A 235 -6.80 -26.55 15.95
C ILE A 235 -7.80 -25.84 16.84
N TYR A 236 -7.52 -24.60 17.26
CA TYR A 236 -8.47 -23.79 18.03
C TYR A 236 -9.82 -23.63 17.31
N LEU A 237 -9.80 -23.27 16.02
CA LEU A 237 -11.03 -23.12 15.22
C LEU A 237 -11.81 -24.44 15.11
N SER A 238 -11.10 -25.55 14.89
CA SER A 238 -11.70 -26.89 14.84
C SER A 238 -12.36 -27.28 16.16
N LEU A 239 -11.67 -27.10 17.29
CA LEU A 239 -12.20 -27.41 18.62
C LEU A 239 -13.42 -26.54 18.97
N VAL A 240 -13.41 -25.26 18.60
CA VAL A 240 -14.57 -24.38 18.79
C VAL A 240 -15.76 -24.91 17.99
N LYS A 241 -15.56 -25.23 16.71
CA LYS A 241 -16.61 -25.78 15.83
C LYS A 241 -17.16 -27.10 16.38
N GLU A 242 -16.29 -27.97 16.86
CA GLU A 242 -16.68 -29.25 17.48
C GLU A 242 -17.52 -29.05 18.74
N LYS A 243 -17.05 -28.24 19.70
CA LYS A 243 -17.81 -27.94 20.93
C LYS A 243 -19.17 -27.33 20.64
N VAL A 244 -19.22 -26.40 19.69
CA VAL A 244 -20.47 -25.76 19.26
C VAL A 244 -21.42 -26.80 18.65
N SER A 245 -20.91 -27.69 17.80
CA SER A 245 -21.69 -28.78 17.22
C SER A 245 -22.26 -29.69 18.31
N GLN A 246 -21.44 -30.12 19.28
CA GLN A 246 -21.87 -30.95 20.41
C GLN A 246 -22.94 -30.26 21.28
N ALA A 247 -22.82 -28.96 21.50
CA ALA A 247 -23.77 -28.20 22.30
C ALA A 247 -25.12 -27.93 21.62
N ILE A 248 -25.19 -28.04 20.29
CA ILE A 248 -26.43 -27.83 19.50
C ILE A 248 -27.08 -29.15 19.14
N ASP A 249 -26.32 -30.24 19.06
CA ASP A 249 -26.84 -31.56 18.73
C ASP A 249 -27.69 -32.12 19.88
N THR A 250 -28.96 -31.73 19.89
CA THR A 250 -29.95 -32.15 20.89
C THR A 250 -30.25 -33.65 20.82
N ASN A 251 -30.05 -34.30 19.67
CA ASN A 251 -30.29 -35.74 19.52
C ASN A 251 -29.17 -36.56 20.19
N ALA A 252 -27.91 -36.14 20.02
CA ALA A 252 -26.78 -36.75 20.73
C ALA A 252 -26.86 -36.52 22.25
N VAL A 253 -27.23 -35.32 22.67
CA VAL A 253 -27.41 -34.98 24.10
C VAL A 253 -28.52 -35.80 24.76
N GLN A 254 -29.62 -36.10 24.05
CA GLN A 254 -30.72 -36.93 24.57
C GLN A 254 -30.38 -38.42 24.66
N LEU A 255 -29.47 -38.94 23.83
CA LEU A 255 -29.04 -40.34 23.86
C LEU A 255 -27.93 -40.62 24.89
N ALA A 256 -27.22 -39.59 25.33
CA ALA A 256 -26.15 -39.68 26.33
C ALA A 256 -26.62 -39.43 27.78
N ALA A 257 -27.86 -38.99 27.98
CA ALA A 257 -28.51 -38.77 29.27
C ALA A 257 -29.33 -40.00 29.71
#